data_AF-A0A8C5IPH2-F1
#
_entry.id   AF-A0A8C5IPH2-F1
#
_cell.length_a   1.000
_cell.length_b   1.000
_cell.length_c   1.000
_cell.angle_alpha   90.00
_cell.angle_beta   90.00
_cell.angle_gamma   90.00
#
_symmetry.space_group_name_H-M   'P 1'
#
loop_
_entity.id
_entity.type
_entity.pdbx_description
1 polymer ?
#
loop_
_entity_poly.entity_id
_entity_poly.type
_entity_poly.pdbx_seq_one_letter_code
_entity_poly.pdbx_strand_id
1 'polypeptide(L)'
;MEPEVRGGAEHGGRGQRAAGAAPRGLRSAPAPRLTHRVAGSAGVLVALYEEPEKPDSALDFLKHHLGASAPENPELEALRLEVAEMKEKYEAVLEENKKLKTKLAQYEPPQDEKHGE
;
A
#
# COMPACT_ATOMS: atom_id res chain seq x y z
N MET A 1 70.75 19.26 -28.00
CA MET A 1 70.97 18.74 -26.64
C MET A 1 69.65 18.18 -26.17
N GLU A 2 69.45 16.88 -26.35
CA GLU A 2 68.60 16.04 -25.48
C GLU A 2 69.57 15.10 -24.75
N PRO A 3 69.22 14.38 -23.66
CA PRO A 3 67.89 14.19 -23.03
C PRO A 3 67.91 14.32 -21.48
N GLU A 4 66.76 14.27 -20.80
CA GLU A 4 66.65 13.42 -19.59
C GLU A 4 65.20 13.01 -19.29
N VAL A 5 65.01 11.69 -19.30
CA VAL A 5 63.83 10.99 -18.81
C VAL A 5 64.04 10.71 -17.32
N ARG A 6 63.12 11.19 -16.47
CA ARG A 6 62.80 10.63 -15.15
C ARG A 6 61.31 10.84 -14.96
N GLY A 7 60.49 9.86 -14.63
CA GLY A 7 60.72 8.67 -13.81
C GLY A 7 59.48 8.60 -12.91
N GLY A 8 58.76 7.49 -12.98
CA GLY A 8 57.39 7.39 -12.49
C GLY A 8 57.21 7.48 -10.98
N ALA A 9 55.94 7.63 -10.60
CA ALA A 9 55.40 7.17 -9.33
C ALA A 9 53.90 6.90 -9.52
N GLU A 10 53.59 5.70 -10.03
CA GLU A 10 52.36 5.02 -9.62
C GLU A 10 52.44 4.84 -8.09
N HIS A 11 51.45 5.33 -7.35
CA HIS A 11 51.11 4.75 -6.05
C HIS A 11 49.60 4.83 -5.84
N GLY A 12 48.99 3.66 -5.90
CA GLY A 12 47.60 3.43 -5.57
C GLY A 12 47.25 3.88 -4.15
N GLY A 13 46.07 4.47 -4.04
CA GLY A 13 45.45 4.83 -2.77
C GLY A 13 44.00 4.39 -2.78
N ARG A 14 43.78 3.11 -2.48
CA ARG A 14 42.67 2.55 -1.68
C ARG A 14 41.41 3.42 -1.66
N GLY A 15 40.36 3.03 -2.37
CA GLY A 15 39.45 2.05 -1.78
C GLY A 15 38.55 2.72 -0.76
N GLN A 16 37.54 3.44 -1.24
CA GLN A 16 36.31 3.62 -0.50
C GLN A 16 35.21 2.89 -1.27
N ARG A 17 35.13 1.58 -1.06
CA ARG A 17 33.88 0.85 -1.34
C ARG A 17 32.87 1.46 -0.39
N ALA A 18 31.99 2.32 -0.90
CA ALA A 18 30.76 2.64 -0.21
C ALA A 18 30.07 1.30 0.05
N ALA A 19 30.04 0.91 1.33
CA ALA A 19 29.38 -0.30 1.77
C ALA A 19 27.95 -0.24 1.23
N GLY A 20 27.57 -1.25 0.45
CA GLY A 20 26.25 -1.37 -0.11
C GLY A 20 25.23 -1.28 1.02
N ALA A 21 24.48 -0.18 1.04
CA ALA A 21 23.27 -0.10 1.83
C ALA A 21 22.29 -1.08 1.18
N ALA A 22 22.14 -2.26 1.80
CA ALA A 22 21.16 -3.24 1.38
C ALA A 22 19.78 -2.56 1.26
N PRO A 23 18.99 -2.83 0.22
CA PRO A 23 17.66 -2.26 0.09
C PRO A 23 16.87 -2.71 1.31
N ARG A 24 16.44 -1.75 2.13
CA ARG A 24 15.53 -2.00 3.25
C ARG A 24 14.27 -2.58 2.63
N GLY A 25 14.12 -3.90 2.73
CA GLY A 25 12.94 -4.62 2.29
C GLY A 25 11.71 -3.93 2.86
N LEU A 26 10.81 -3.52 1.96
CA LEU A 26 9.47 -3.06 2.31
C LEU A 26 8.81 -4.21 3.05
N ARG A 27 8.85 -4.18 4.39
CA ARG A 27 8.09 -5.11 5.21
C ARG A 27 6.63 -4.81 4.92
N SER A 28 6.00 -5.69 4.15
CA SER A 28 4.56 -5.71 3.97
C SER A 28 3.92 -5.67 5.35
N ALA A 29 3.29 -4.55 5.68
CA ALA A 29 2.52 -4.43 6.90
C ALA A 29 1.33 -5.42 6.78
N PRO A 30 1.04 -6.23 7.82
CA PRO A 30 -0.11 -7.11 7.76
C PRO A 30 -1.37 -6.27 7.60
N ALA A 31 -2.16 -6.58 6.56
CA ALA A 31 -3.45 -5.93 6.33
C ALA A 31 -4.31 -6.02 7.60
N PRO A 32 -5.04 -4.95 7.98
CA PRO A 32 -5.91 -4.99 9.14
C PRO A 32 -6.94 -6.10 8.97
N ARG A 33 -6.96 -7.04 9.92
CA ARG A 33 -7.99 -8.08 9.96
C ARG A 33 -9.30 -7.41 10.32
N LEU A 34 -10.16 -7.19 9.33
CA LEU A 34 -11.56 -6.84 9.51
C LEU A 34 -12.25 -8.00 10.22
N THR A 35 -12.19 -8.01 11.55
CA THR A 35 -13.03 -8.88 12.36
C THR A 35 -14.42 -8.27 12.40
N HIS A 36 -15.22 -8.54 11.37
CA HIS A 36 -16.65 -8.28 11.43
C HIS A 36 -17.27 -9.27 12.41
N ARG A 37 -17.19 -8.96 13.70
CA ARG A 37 -18.00 -9.66 14.70
C ARG A 37 -19.42 -9.14 14.52
N VAL A 38 -20.27 -9.93 13.85
CA VAL A 38 -21.72 -9.69 13.82
C VAL A 38 -22.25 -9.96 15.23
N ALA A 39 -22.09 -8.99 16.13
CA ALA A 39 -22.76 -8.98 17.42
C ALA A 39 -24.11 -8.28 17.22
N GLY A 40 -25.08 -9.01 16.68
CA GLY A 40 -26.35 -8.39 16.24
C GLY A 40 -27.63 -9.06 16.74
N SER A 41 -27.61 -10.26 17.33
CA SER A 41 -28.87 -10.94 17.67
C SER A 41 -29.49 -10.47 18.98
N ALA A 42 -28.68 -10.21 20.02
CA ALA A 42 -29.19 -9.85 21.34
C ALA A 42 -29.86 -8.47 21.35
N GLY A 43 -29.25 -7.45 20.73
CA GLY A 43 -29.82 -6.09 20.68
C GLY A 43 -31.12 -6.01 19.88
N VAL A 44 -31.22 -6.77 18.78
CA VAL A 44 -32.44 -6.82 17.96
C VAL A 44 -33.59 -7.47 18.70
N LEU A 45 -33.33 -8.49 19.52
CA LEU A 45 -34.35 -9.12 20.35
C LEU A 45 -34.77 -8.24 21.53
N VAL A 46 -33.87 -7.46 22.12
CA VAL A 46 -34.23 -6.50 23.20
C VAL A 46 -35.11 -5.37 22.65
N ALA A 47 -34.81 -4.84 21.48
CA ALA A 47 -35.60 -3.79 20.83
C ALA A 47 -37.07 -4.22 20.54
N LEU A 48 -37.32 -5.52 20.30
CA LEU A 48 -38.68 -6.06 20.14
C LEU A 48 -39.55 -5.94 21.40
N TYR A 49 -38.95 -5.80 22.58
CA TYR A 49 -39.65 -5.81 23.87
C TYR A 49 -39.60 -4.45 24.59
N GLU A 50 -38.82 -3.47 24.11
CA GLU A 50 -38.74 -2.12 24.69
C GLU A 50 -39.78 -1.15 24.11
N GLU A 51 -40.35 -1.44 22.94
CA GLU A 51 -41.51 -0.70 22.44
C GLU A 51 -42.78 -1.11 23.21
N PRO A 52 -43.62 -0.15 23.67
CA PRO A 52 -44.80 -0.45 24.49
C PRO A 52 -45.90 -1.23 23.75
N GLU A 53 -45.79 -1.38 22.41
CA GLU A 53 -46.66 -2.22 21.59
C GLU A 53 -45.83 -3.23 20.78
N LYS A 54 -46.30 -4.48 20.75
CA LYS A 54 -45.62 -5.57 20.04
C LYS A 54 -45.82 -5.39 18.53
N PRO A 55 -44.77 -5.49 17.69
CA PRO A 55 -44.95 -5.33 16.25
C PRO A 55 -45.90 -6.40 15.69
N ASP A 56 -46.80 -6.00 14.79
CA ASP A 56 -47.80 -6.88 14.13
C ASP A 56 -47.16 -8.11 13.46
N SER A 57 -45.92 -7.98 13.01
CA SER A 57 -45.11 -9.04 12.41
C SER A 57 -43.67 -8.95 12.90
N ALA A 58 -43.29 -9.84 13.82
CA ALA A 58 -41.91 -9.97 14.30
C ALA A 58 -40.92 -10.28 13.15
N LEU A 59 -41.39 -10.98 12.12
CA LEU A 59 -40.58 -11.34 10.97
C LEU A 59 -40.23 -10.09 10.14
N ASP A 60 -41.16 -9.16 9.96
CA ASP A 60 -40.89 -7.91 9.22
C ASP A 60 -40.03 -6.94 10.02
N PHE A 61 -40.19 -6.90 11.35
CA PHE A 61 -39.26 -6.19 12.24
C PHE A 61 -37.83 -6.73 12.10
N LEU A 62 -37.67 -8.06 12.11
CA LEU A 62 -36.36 -8.69 11.92
C LEU A 62 -35.78 -8.41 10.54
N LYS A 63 -36.57 -8.44 9.46
CA LYS A 63 -36.08 -8.09 8.10
C LYS A 63 -35.55 -6.66 8.03
N HIS A 64 -36.24 -5.71 8.67
CA HIS A 64 -35.83 -4.32 8.72
C HIS A 64 -34.53 -4.16 9.53
N HIS A 65 -34.47 -4.76 10.72
CA HIS A 65 -33.36 -4.61 11.66
C HIS A 65 -32.12 -5.47 11.34
N LEU A 66 -32.27 -6.54 10.56
CA LEU A 66 -31.17 -7.41 10.13
C LEU A 66 -30.58 -6.99 8.76
N GLY A 67 -30.98 -5.84 8.23
CA GLY A 67 -30.30 -5.23 7.08
C GLY A 67 -30.78 -5.67 5.70
N ALA A 68 -31.93 -6.32 5.56
CA ALA A 68 -32.53 -6.56 4.23
C ALA A 68 -33.02 -5.26 3.55
N SER A 69 -33.04 -4.15 4.30
CA SER A 69 -33.41 -2.81 3.84
C SER A 69 -32.55 -1.73 4.51
N ALA A 70 -31.31 -2.06 4.91
CA ALA A 70 -30.43 -1.02 5.43
C ALA A 70 -30.21 0.03 4.32
N PRO A 71 -30.53 1.31 4.55
CA PRO A 71 -30.15 2.37 3.62
C PRO A 71 -28.64 2.30 3.41
N GLU A 72 -28.18 2.68 2.21
CA GLU A 72 -26.76 2.76 1.87
C GLU A 72 -25.96 3.30 3.06
N ASN A 73 -25.18 2.41 3.68
CA ASN A 73 -24.52 2.73 4.94
C ASN A 73 -23.56 3.90 4.66
N PRO A 74 -23.70 5.07 5.31
CA PRO A 74 -22.83 6.22 5.06
C PRO A 74 -21.34 5.88 5.28
N GLU A 75 -21.04 4.91 6.15
CA GLU A 75 -19.69 4.38 6.35
C GLU A 75 -19.18 3.58 5.13
N LEU A 76 -20.07 2.87 4.44
CA LEU A 76 -19.77 2.16 3.20
C LEU A 76 -19.45 3.15 2.07
N GLU A 77 -20.20 4.26 1.97
CA GLU A 77 -19.91 5.32 0.99
C GLU A 77 -18.60 6.04 1.29
N ALA A 78 -18.34 6.36 2.56
CA ALA A 78 -17.06 6.94 2.97
C ALA A 78 -15.89 6.02 2.61
N LEU A 79 -16.02 4.71 2.87
CA LEU A 79 -15.00 3.73 2.52
C LEU A 79 -14.80 3.60 1.00
N ARG A 80 -15.88 3.69 0.20
CA ARG A 80 -15.80 3.68 -1.27
C ARG A 80 -15.03 4.89 -1.78
N LEU A 81 -15.27 6.07 -1.21
CA LEU A 81 -14.56 7.29 -1.56
C LEU A 81 -13.06 7.19 -1.21
N GLU A 82 -12.73 6.72 -0.01
CA GLU A 82 -11.34 6.52 0.40
C GLU A 82 -10.60 5.54 -0.52
N VAL A 83 -11.25 4.44 -0.90
CA VAL A 83 -10.68 3.48 -1.86
C VAL A 83 -10.44 4.13 -3.23
N ALA A 84 -11.35 4.99 -3.71
CA ALA A 84 -11.20 5.69 -4.97
C ALA A 84 -10.00 6.67 -4.92
N GLU A 85 -9.91 7.50 -3.89
CA GLU A 85 -8.80 8.43 -3.70
C GLU A 85 -7.45 7.71 -3.59
N MET A 86 -7.40 6.59 -2.88
CA MET A 86 -6.19 5.80 -2.71
C MET A 86 -5.72 5.19 -4.03
N LYS A 87 -6.65 4.73 -4.89
CA LYS A 87 -6.34 4.24 -6.22
C LYS A 87 -5.78 5.35 -7.12
N GLU A 88 -6.41 6.52 -7.12
CA GLU A 88 -5.93 7.68 -7.90
C GLU A 88 -4.51 8.08 -7.50
N LYS A 89 -4.25 8.21 -6.18
CA LYS A 89 -2.91 8.51 -5.66
C LYS A 89 -1.89 7.43 -6.04
N TYR A 90 -2.28 6.16 -5.97
CA TYR A 90 -1.41 5.04 -6.33
C TYR A 90 -1.03 5.07 -7.82
N GLU A 91 -2.00 5.31 -8.71
CA GLU A 91 -1.76 5.42 -10.15
C GLU A 91 -0.86 6.62 -10.49
N ALA A 92 -1.08 7.78 -9.85
CA ALA A 92 -0.23 8.95 -10.04
C ALA A 92 1.24 8.67 -9.66
N VAL A 93 1.46 7.98 -8.54
CA VAL A 93 2.81 7.58 -8.10
C VAL A 93 3.43 6.56 -9.06
N LEU A 94 2.66 5.61 -9.60
CA LEU A 94 3.17 4.66 -10.58
C LEU A 94 3.61 5.34 -11.88
N GLU A 95 2.83 6.30 -12.38
CA GLU A 95 3.19 7.06 -13.58
C GLU A 95 4.42 7.95 -13.36
N GLU A 96 4.53 8.61 -12.21
CA GLU A 96 5.75 9.35 -11.86
C GLU A 96 6.96 8.41 -11.77
N ASN A 97 6.81 7.27 -11.10
CA ASN A 97 7.88 6.28 -10.96
C ASN A 97 8.36 5.77 -12.33
N LYS A 98 7.42 5.48 -13.25
CA LYS A 98 7.72 5.10 -14.63
C LYS A 98 8.49 6.19 -15.35
N LYS A 99 8.03 7.44 -15.27
CA LYS A 99 8.71 8.60 -15.88
C LYS A 99 10.13 8.78 -15.33
N LEU A 100 10.32 8.63 -14.02
CA LEU A 100 11.62 8.74 -13.38
C LEU A 100 12.56 7.59 -13.79
N LYS A 101 12.07 6.35 -13.85
CA LYS A 101 12.83 5.20 -14.35
C LYS A 101 13.28 5.40 -15.80
N THR A 102 12.40 5.90 -16.67
CA THR A 102 12.76 6.23 -18.06
C THR A 102 13.84 7.30 -18.14
N LYS A 103 13.76 8.35 -17.30
CA LYS A 103 14.81 9.37 -17.23
C LYS A 103 16.13 8.81 -16.71
N LEU A 104 16.10 7.98 -15.67
CA LEU A 104 17.29 7.36 -15.09
C LEU A 104 18.01 6.45 -16.10
N ALA A 105 17.26 5.69 -16.90
CA ALA A 105 17.83 4.85 -17.95
C ALA A 105 18.64 5.62 -19.01
N GLN A 106 18.44 6.94 -19.13
CA GLN A 106 19.25 7.79 -20.04
C GLN A 106 20.65 8.10 -19.48
N TYR A 107 20.83 7.96 -18.17
CA TYR A 107 22.08 8.25 -17.46
C TYR A 107 22.79 6.98 -16.99
N GLU A 108 22.14 5.82 -17.05
CA GLU A 108 22.81 4.55 -16.85
C GLU A 108 23.65 4.23 -18.10
N PRO A 109 24.96 4.00 -17.97
CA PRO A 109 25.73 3.44 -19.08
C PRO A 109 25.11 2.10 -19.49
N PRO A 110 25.19 1.69 -20.78
CA PRO A 110 24.78 0.35 -21.17
C PRO A 110 25.44 -0.62 -20.21
N GLN A 111 24.63 -1.35 -19.45
CA GLN A 111 25.15 -2.35 -18.54
C GLN A 111 25.90 -3.33 -19.42
N ASP A 112 27.24 -3.23 -19.43
CA ASP A 112 28.08 -4.28 -19.96
C ASP A 112 27.62 -5.55 -19.25
N GLU A 113 27.00 -6.43 -20.04
CA GLU A 113 26.75 -7.80 -19.65
C GLU A 113 28.10 -8.42 -19.28
N LYS A 114 28.43 -8.39 -18.00
CA LYS A 114 29.37 -9.33 -17.37
C LYS A 114 28.66 -9.96 -16.20
N HIS A 115 28.01 -11.10 -16.45
CA HIS A 115 28.61 -12.43 -16.36
C HIS A 115 28.98 -12.79 -14.92
N GLY A 116 28.39 -13.89 -14.44
CA GLY A 116 29.13 -14.83 -13.61
C GLY A 116 28.42 -15.32 -12.36
N GLU A 117 27.90 -16.54 -12.48
CA GLU A 117 27.67 -17.57 -11.44
C GLU A 117 26.51 -17.42 -10.45
#